data_AF-A0A7S1IHR7-F1
#
_entry.id   AF-A0A7S1IHR7-F1
#
_cell.length_a   1.000
_cell.length_b   1.000
_cell.length_c   1.000
_cell.angle_alpha   90.00
_cell.angle_beta   90.00
_cell.angle_gamma   90.00
#
_symmetry.space_group_name_H-M   'P 1'
#
loop_
_entity.id
_entity.type
_entity.pdbx_description
1 polymer ?
#
loop_
_entity_poly.entity_id
_entity_poly.type
_entity_poly.pdbx_seq_one_letter_code
_entity_poly.pdbx_strand_id
1 'polypeptide(L)'
;TYANMEEAWFDLYKRIKSHPMVKRFFGDPMDLKALHKAAECTNRLYAEVEDFVHMQQRVFCRFAFLGERDVLKLFEAEISLMPDLQALYGFKRLLNDPMAPNNILGIAEPRKVYFAEPVIYDAPNLAALLHSIEITACSIIREQVRCTCTKYFEDGESRIDPLSFFLQMHPQVAEVLLRVQFTHAVDRAVDTYEGLVTVQEAQNVLFQDLHRIMSDSFNYGLTPAMAIVANRLVSVQYFHCQVVKSLACLRSNEEVRQKWFNMLKVFYSQVEQTAIISFAGHDIEYGSDFNDFGRKEVLIDELTLRPVFQAHRDVTMVGFPKVDGILFSTHEILQQIASMLGRKFVILDCHAHSCEQLCDAVRAAFYTTVLLLLEDFDKLDYEVQCIVSNTFIEEARPFFDNPDHIPEGLHKPFVVICTVDAQSPRLDYSNLDHILAANVICHGMSCGAAPAAQFLVSLANFCVASYSPRLHVYGTFGVPFLRALCTLGAYIF
;
A
#
# COMPACT_ATOMS: atom_id res chain seq x y z
N THR A 1 17.43 38.79 -2.70
CA THR A 1 17.69 38.27 -1.34
C THR A 1 18.89 37.34 -1.33
N TYR A 2 18.90 36.27 -2.14
CA TYR A 2 19.99 35.29 -2.21
C TYR A 2 21.41 35.88 -2.35
N ALA A 3 21.62 36.85 -3.26
CA ALA A 3 22.93 37.50 -3.43
C ALA A 3 23.48 38.16 -2.16
N ASN A 4 22.61 38.78 -1.33
CA ASN A 4 23.01 39.39 -0.07
C ASN A 4 23.35 38.34 1.00
N MET A 5 22.76 37.15 0.90
CA MET A 5 23.06 36.02 1.79
C MET A 5 24.38 35.37 1.43
N GLU A 6 24.62 35.16 0.13
CA GLU A 6 25.88 34.63 -0.38
C GLU A 6 27.05 35.55 0.02
N GLU A 7 26.87 36.86 -0.08
CA GLU A 7 27.84 37.85 0.40
C GLU A 7 28.07 37.72 1.93
N ALA A 8 27.01 37.61 2.73
CA ALA A 8 27.12 37.46 4.19
C ALA A 8 27.84 36.17 4.60
N TRP A 9 27.54 35.05 3.93
CA TRP A 9 28.21 33.76 4.15
C TRP A 9 29.67 33.78 3.70
N PHE A 10 29.95 34.40 2.55
CA PHE A 10 31.31 34.52 2.03
C PHE A 10 32.18 35.41 2.93
N ASP A 11 31.61 36.49 3.46
CA ASP A 11 32.28 37.35 4.44
C ASP A 11 32.55 36.63 5.76
N LEU A 12 31.57 35.87 6.27
CA LEU A 12 31.75 35.04 7.45
C LEU A 12 32.85 33.98 7.23
N TYR A 13 32.84 33.30 6.09
CA TYR A 13 33.85 32.31 5.72
C TYR A 13 35.26 32.89 5.69
N LYS A 14 35.43 34.07 5.06
CA LYS A 14 36.71 34.79 5.05
C LYS A 14 37.19 35.12 6.47
N ARG A 15 36.28 35.60 7.33
CA ARG A 15 36.58 35.95 8.72
C ARG A 15 37.02 34.74 9.53
N ILE A 16 36.28 33.62 9.45
CA ILE A 16 36.64 32.34 10.09
C ILE A 16 38.02 31.89 9.61
N LYS A 17 38.28 31.91 8.29
CA LYS A 17 39.58 31.50 7.71
C LYS A 17 40.74 32.37 8.18
N SER A 18 40.50 33.67 8.42
CA SER A 18 41.52 34.61 8.89
C SER A 18 41.87 34.46 10.39
N HIS A 19 41.09 33.66 11.14
CA HIS A 19 41.26 33.47 12.58
C HIS A 19 41.80 32.06 12.89
N PRO A 20 43.11 31.90 13.18
CA PRO A 20 43.70 30.58 13.47
C PRO A 20 43.30 29.99 14.83
N MET A 21 42.59 30.75 15.68
CA MET A 21 42.11 30.30 16.99
C MET A 21 40.66 30.71 17.21
N VAL A 22 39.81 29.73 17.56
CA VAL A 22 38.37 29.91 17.85
C VAL A 22 38.12 31.00 18.91
N LYS A 23 38.96 31.07 19.95
CA LYS A 23 38.86 32.09 21.01
C LYS A 23 39.01 33.52 20.50
N ARG A 24 39.76 33.74 19.42
CA ARG A 24 39.91 35.07 18.81
C ARG A 24 38.68 35.46 18.00
N PHE A 25 38.10 34.51 17.27
CA PHE A 25 36.88 34.72 16.48
C PHE A 25 35.70 35.14 17.37
N PHE A 26 35.45 34.40 18.46
CA PHE A 26 34.39 34.78 19.43
C PHE A 26 34.72 36.02 20.27
N GLY A 27 35.96 36.50 20.22
CA GLY A 27 36.41 37.72 20.90
C GLY A 27 36.23 39.00 20.09
N ASP A 28 35.93 38.90 18.78
CA ASP A 28 35.73 40.06 17.90
C ASP A 28 34.22 40.34 17.70
N PRO A 29 33.71 41.49 18.17
CA PRO A 29 32.31 41.90 17.96
C PRO A 29 31.90 41.99 16.48
N MET A 30 32.84 42.28 15.58
CA MET A 30 32.55 42.34 14.13
C MET A 30 32.31 40.96 13.55
N ASP A 31 32.99 39.93 14.04
CA ASP A 31 32.81 38.55 13.63
C ASP A 31 31.50 37.97 14.18
N LEU A 32 31.16 38.29 15.43
CA LEU A 32 29.83 37.98 16.00
C LEU A 32 28.69 38.64 15.21
N LYS A 33 28.87 39.90 14.78
CA LYS A 33 27.88 40.59 13.93
C LYS A 33 27.76 39.93 12.56
N ALA A 34 28.86 39.49 11.96
CA ALA A 34 28.85 38.74 10.70
C ALA A 34 28.13 37.40 10.85
N LEU A 35 28.37 36.68 11.96
CA LEU A 35 27.68 35.43 12.29
C LEU A 35 26.18 35.63 12.47
N HIS A 36 25.77 36.65 13.23
CA HIS A 36 24.36 36.99 13.41
C HIS A 36 23.68 37.35 12.10
N LYS A 37 24.34 38.16 11.25
CA LYS A 37 23.81 38.52 9.92
C LYS A 37 23.64 37.29 9.03
N ALA A 38 24.62 36.38 9.00
CA ALA A 38 24.52 35.13 8.24
C ALA A 38 23.39 34.25 8.77
N ALA A 39 23.24 34.12 10.09
CA ALA A 39 22.16 33.36 10.72
C ALA A 39 20.77 33.95 10.41
N GLU A 40 20.61 35.28 10.48
CA GLU A 40 19.36 35.96 10.11
C GLU A 40 19.01 35.74 8.63
N CYS A 41 19.99 35.90 7.74
CA CYS A 41 19.85 35.60 6.33
C CYS A 41 19.43 34.15 6.07
N THR A 42 20.08 33.19 6.74
CA THR A 42 19.76 31.77 6.63
C THR A 42 18.35 31.46 7.14
N ASN A 43 17.93 31.99 8.28
CA ASN A 43 16.57 31.79 8.80
C ASN A 43 15.50 32.33 7.85
N ARG A 44 15.75 33.49 7.23
CA ARG A 44 14.85 34.04 6.22
C ARG A 44 14.78 33.15 4.97
N LEU A 45 15.90 32.57 4.54
CA LEU A 45 15.91 31.63 3.42
C LEU A 45 15.10 30.39 3.75
N TYR A 46 15.29 29.84 4.95
CA TYR A 46 14.52 28.69 5.41
C TYR A 46 13.02 28.96 5.35
N ALA A 47 12.55 30.10 5.86
CA ALA A 47 11.15 30.48 5.78
C ALA A 47 10.65 30.62 4.33
N GLU A 48 11.42 31.28 3.44
CA GLU A 48 11.04 31.42 2.02
C GLU A 48 11.02 30.06 1.29
N VAL A 49 11.89 29.12 1.67
CA VAL A 49 11.93 27.75 1.13
C VAL A 49 10.79 26.90 1.68
N GLU A 50 10.47 27.01 2.97
CA GLU A 50 9.34 26.35 3.62
C GLU A 50 8.02 26.80 2.99
N ASP A 51 7.81 28.11 2.81
CA ASP A 51 6.66 28.68 2.09
C ASP A 51 6.55 28.13 0.66
N PHE A 52 7.68 28.04 -0.05
CA PHE A 52 7.72 27.46 -1.40
C PHE A 52 7.31 25.98 -1.38
N VAL A 53 7.83 25.18 -0.45
CA VAL A 53 7.48 23.77 -0.33
C VAL A 53 5.99 23.59 -0.03
N HIS A 54 5.44 24.32 0.94
CA HIS A 54 4.01 24.28 1.26
C HIS A 54 3.15 24.70 0.06
N MET A 55 3.57 25.73 -0.68
CA MET A 55 2.91 26.11 -1.93
C MET A 55 2.93 24.96 -2.94
N GLN A 56 4.06 24.26 -3.13
CA GLN A 56 4.13 23.10 -4.02
C GLN A 56 3.28 21.92 -3.53
N GLN A 57 3.20 21.68 -2.22
CA GLN A 57 2.34 20.66 -1.62
C GLN A 57 0.85 20.91 -1.87
N ARG A 58 0.45 22.18 -1.89
CA ARG A 58 -0.92 22.59 -2.24
C ARG A 58 -1.20 22.51 -3.74
N VAL A 59 -0.23 22.84 -4.58
CA VAL A 59 -0.36 22.74 -6.05
C VAL A 59 -0.42 21.28 -6.49
N PHE A 60 0.36 20.41 -5.85
CA PHE A 60 0.40 18.99 -6.15
C PHE A 60 0.22 18.16 -4.88
N CYS A 61 -1.03 17.74 -4.66
CA CYS A 61 -1.47 17.11 -3.41
C CYS A 61 -0.61 15.92 -2.97
N ARG A 62 -0.02 15.14 -3.89
CA ARG A 62 0.85 14.01 -3.51
C ARG A 62 2.13 14.44 -2.78
N PHE A 63 2.61 15.67 -2.94
CA PHE A 63 3.75 16.18 -2.18
C PHE A 63 3.42 16.40 -0.69
N ALA A 64 2.14 16.51 -0.31
CA ALA A 64 1.75 16.60 1.09
C ALA A 64 2.08 15.32 1.89
N PHE A 65 2.34 14.21 1.20
CA PHE A 65 2.78 12.94 1.80
C PHE A 65 4.31 12.83 1.96
N LEU A 66 5.06 13.86 1.58
CA LEU A 66 6.51 13.92 1.69
C LEU A 66 6.94 14.95 2.71
N GLY A 67 8.04 14.67 3.42
CA GLY A 67 8.72 15.67 4.21
C GLY A 67 9.33 16.76 3.33
N GLU A 68 9.50 17.98 3.87
CA GLU A 68 9.98 19.13 3.10
C GLU A 68 11.29 18.87 2.36
N ARG A 69 12.22 18.19 3.04
CA ARG A 69 13.51 17.81 2.45
C ARG A 69 13.35 16.91 1.23
N ASP A 70 12.38 16.01 1.23
CA ASP A 70 12.16 15.08 0.12
C ASP A 70 11.49 15.78 -1.05
N VAL A 71 10.58 16.73 -0.78
CA VAL A 71 10.04 17.62 -1.82
C VAL A 71 11.17 18.41 -2.49
N LEU A 72 12.08 19.02 -1.71
CA LEU A 72 13.21 19.77 -2.26
C LEU A 72 14.14 18.91 -3.12
N LYS A 73 14.44 17.68 -2.69
CA LYS A 73 15.23 16.73 -3.50
C LYS A 73 14.59 16.46 -4.87
N LEU A 74 13.26 16.43 -4.97
CA LEU A 74 12.58 16.24 -6.26
C LEU A 74 12.79 17.41 -7.21
N PHE A 75 12.86 18.64 -6.69
CA PHE A 75 13.17 19.83 -7.48
C PHE A 75 14.66 19.94 -7.83
N GLU A 76 15.56 19.38 -7.00
CA GLU A 76 17.00 19.33 -7.27
C GLU A 76 17.43 18.20 -8.22
N ALA A 77 16.67 17.11 -8.28
CA ALA A 77 17.05 15.91 -9.02
C ALA A 77 16.88 16.06 -10.53
N GLU A 78 17.80 15.45 -11.28
CA GLU A 78 17.55 15.15 -12.69
C GLU A 78 16.40 14.14 -12.81
N ILE A 79 15.54 14.28 -13.82
CA ILE A 79 14.35 13.43 -14.05
C ILE A 79 14.71 11.94 -14.08
N SER A 80 15.89 11.60 -14.59
CA SER A 80 16.43 10.24 -14.65
C SER A 80 16.81 9.65 -13.29
N LEU A 81 16.96 10.48 -12.26
CA LEU A 81 17.50 10.15 -10.94
C LEU A 81 16.56 10.53 -9.81
N MET A 82 15.28 10.83 -10.09
CA MET A 82 14.33 11.27 -9.07
C MET A 82 14.28 10.24 -7.93
N PRO A 83 14.76 10.60 -6.74
CA PRO A 83 14.64 9.73 -5.58
C PRO A 83 13.17 9.64 -5.18
N ASP A 84 12.80 8.59 -4.45
CA ASP A 84 11.53 8.53 -3.71
C ASP A 84 10.23 8.50 -4.56
N LEU A 85 10.31 8.23 -5.88
CA LEU A 85 9.14 7.91 -6.72
C LEU A 85 8.36 6.69 -6.19
N GLN A 86 9.04 5.77 -5.49
CA GLN A 86 8.41 4.64 -4.84
C GLN A 86 7.48 5.08 -3.69
N ALA A 87 7.85 6.13 -2.94
CA ALA A 87 7.02 6.67 -1.87
C ALA A 87 5.74 7.28 -2.45
N LEU A 88 5.87 8.07 -3.53
CA LEU A 88 4.72 8.72 -4.17
C LEU A 88 3.83 7.77 -4.96
N TYR A 89 4.40 6.91 -5.81
CA TYR A 89 3.67 6.18 -6.85
C TYR A 89 3.85 4.67 -6.82
N GLY A 90 4.69 4.15 -5.93
CA GLY A 90 4.92 2.70 -5.80
C GLY A 90 5.80 2.08 -6.90
N PHE A 91 6.38 2.89 -7.80
CA PHE A 91 7.39 2.43 -8.76
C PHE A 91 8.77 3.06 -8.48
N LYS A 92 9.84 2.30 -8.69
CA LYS A 92 11.22 2.71 -8.37
C LYS A 92 11.86 3.65 -9.38
N ARG A 93 11.57 3.50 -10.69
CA ARG A 93 12.31 4.21 -11.75
C ARG A 93 11.45 4.51 -12.96
N LEU A 94 11.77 5.63 -13.61
CA LEU A 94 11.29 5.99 -14.94
C LEU A 94 12.20 5.38 -16.02
N LEU A 95 11.61 5.05 -17.17
CA LEU A 95 12.32 4.60 -18.36
C LEU A 95 12.41 5.76 -19.33
N ASN A 96 13.57 6.40 -19.43
CA ASN A 96 13.77 7.52 -20.35
C ASN A 96 14.23 7.03 -21.72
N ASP A 97 13.87 7.76 -22.78
CA ASP A 97 14.40 7.53 -24.11
C ASP A 97 15.87 7.95 -24.18
N PRO A 98 16.81 7.03 -24.50
CA PRO A 98 18.23 7.38 -24.60
C PRO A 98 18.52 8.39 -25.73
N MET A 99 17.66 8.49 -26.74
CA MET A 99 17.79 9.45 -27.85
C MET A 99 17.09 10.77 -27.57
N ALA A 100 16.11 10.78 -26.66
CA ALA A 100 15.36 11.96 -26.24
C ALA A 100 15.14 11.93 -24.72
N PRO A 101 16.13 12.35 -23.89
CA PRO A 101 16.09 12.18 -22.44
C PRO A 101 14.87 12.80 -21.72
N ASN A 102 14.19 13.75 -22.36
CA ASN A 102 12.95 14.37 -21.88
C ASN A 102 11.69 13.51 -22.15
N ASN A 103 11.80 12.43 -22.91
CA ASN A 103 10.71 11.52 -23.21
C ASN A 103 10.75 10.35 -22.24
N ILE A 104 9.69 10.20 -21.46
CA ILE A 104 9.51 9.08 -20.55
C ILE A 104 8.73 8.00 -21.29
N LEU A 105 9.42 6.90 -21.60
CA LEU A 105 8.90 5.73 -22.31
C LEU A 105 8.11 4.78 -21.40
N GLY A 106 8.21 4.91 -20.08
CA GLY A 106 7.57 3.98 -19.16
C GLY A 106 8.09 4.05 -17.73
N ILE A 107 7.75 3.01 -16.96
CA ILE A 107 8.17 2.81 -15.57
C ILE A 107 8.76 1.42 -15.38
N ALA A 108 9.52 1.22 -14.30
CA ALA A 108 10.10 -0.07 -13.97
C ALA A 108 9.87 -0.47 -12.52
N GLU A 109 9.10 -1.55 -12.28
CA GLU A 109 9.16 -2.39 -11.07
C GLU A 109 8.22 -3.62 -11.05
N PRO A 110 8.64 -4.78 -10.52
CA PRO A 110 9.84 -5.51 -10.95
C PRO A 110 9.89 -5.78 -12.46
N ARG A 111 8.82 -5.48 -13.20
CA ARG A 111 8.78 -5.51 -14.66
C ARG A 111 8.83 -4.10 -15.24
N LYS A 112 9.38 -3.99 -16.44
CA LYS A 112 9.28 -2.77 -17.25
C LYS A 112 7.87 -2.70 -17.82
N VAL A 113 7.21 -1.57 -17.63
CA VAL A 113 5.92 -1.25 -18.23
C VAL A 113 6.15 -0.06 -19.13
N TYR A 114 5.99 -0.27 -20.43
CA TYR A 114 6.13 0.78 -21.44
C TYR A 114 4.80 1.50 -21.61
N PHE A 115 4.87 2.80 -21.79
CA PHE A 115 3.72 3.63 -22.13
C PHE A 115 3.38 3.48 -23.61
N ALA A 116 2.10 3.58 -23.95
CA ALA A 116 1.67 3.56 -25.34
C ALA A 116 2.20 4.78 -26.11
N GLU A 117 2.20 5.94 -25.45
CA GLU A 117 2.78 7.18 -25.92
C GLU A 117 3.76 7.71 -24.87
N PRO A 118 4.92 8.24 -25.28
CA PRO A 118 5.88 8.78 -24.34
C PRO A 118 5.32 10.04 -23.67
N VAL A 119 5.52 10.16 -22.36
CA VAL A 119 5.24 11.41 -21.64
C VAL A 119 6.39 12.36 -21.89
N ILE A 120 6.10 13.48 -22.56
CA ILE A 120 7.10 14.49 -22.92
C ILE A 120 7.24 15.47 -21.77
N TYR A 121 8.45 15.60 -21.24
CA TYR A 121 8.80 16.65 -20.30
C TYR A 121 9.09 17.96 -21.03
N ASP A 122 8.14 18.89 -20.94
CA ASP A 122 8.36 20.29 -21.30
C ASP A 122 8.61 21.09 -20.01
N ALA A 123 9.87 21.47 -19.77
CA ALA A 123 10.33 22.06 -18.53
C ALA A 123 9.72 23.47 -18.34
N PRO A 124 8.70 23.62 -17.47
CA PRO A 124 9.01 24.15 -16.14
C PRO A 124 8.19 23.58 -14.98
N ASN A 125 7.23 22.69 -15.23
CA ASN A 125 6.26 22.27 -14.21
C ASN A 125 6.43 20.78 -13.84
N LEU A 126 7.25 20.53 -12.82
CA LEU A 126 7.49 19.18 -12.30
C LEU A 126 6.19 18.50 -11.84
N ALA A 127 5.29 19.24 -11.19
CA ALA A 127 4.00 18.69 -10.75
C ALA A 127 3.15 18.20 -11.93
N ALA A 128 3.09 18.97 -13.02
CA ALA A 128 2.36 18.57 -14.22
C ALA A 128 2.97 17.32 -14.89
N LEU A 129 4.30 17.23 -14.92
CA LEU A 129 4.99 16.03 -15.39
C LEU A 129 4.61 14.80 -14.55
N LEU A 130 4.77 14.91 -13.23
CA LEU A 130 4.52 13.82 -12.30
C LEU A 130 3.06 13.36 -12.32
N HIS A 131 2.13 14.31 -12.44
CA HIS A 131 0.71 14.01 -12.64
C HIS A 131 0.44 13.29 -13.97
N SER A 132 1.09 13.72 -15.06
CA SER A 132 0.96 13.05 -16.37
C SER A 132 1.48 11.62 -16.32
N ILE A 133 2.63 11.38 -15.69
CA ILE A 133 3.19 10.04 -15.47
C ILE A 133 2.21 9.18 -14.67
N GLU A 134 1.63 9.73 -13.60
CA GLU A 134 0.65 9.03 -12.76
C GLU A 134 -0.58 8.61 -13.57
N ILE A 135 -1.19 9.53 -14.31
CA ILE A 135 -2.36 9.25 -15.13
C ILE A 135 -2.03 8.18 -16.16
N THR A 136 -0.93 8.33 -16.90
CA THR A 136 -0.51 7.37 -17.92
C THR A 136 -0.26 6.00 -17.31
N ALA A 137 0.43 5.94 -16.17
CA ALA A 137 0.68 4.71 -15.46
C ALA A 137 -0.66 4.03 -15.05
N CYS A 138 -1.52 4.71 -14.30
CA CYS A 138 -2.79 4.13 -13.83
C CYS A 138 -3.69 3.69 -15.00
N SER A 139 -3.67 4.44 -16.11
CA SER A 139 -4.42 4.09 -17.33
C SER A 139 -3.97 2.76 -17.92
N ILE A 140 -2.68 2.40 -17.86
CA ILE A 140 -2.17 1.14 -18.38
C ILE A 140 -2.66 -0.04 -17.56
N ILE A 141 -2.64 0.06 -16.23
CA ILE A 141 -3.17 -1.00 -15.37
C ILE A 141 -4.67 -1.15 -15.61
N ARG A 142 -5.41 -0.03 -15.65
CA ARG A 142 -6.85 -0.04 -15.95
C ARG A 142 -7.15 -0.70 -17.30
N GLU A 143 -6.42 -0.32 -18.34
CA GLU A 143 -6.59 -0.85 -19.69
C GLU A 143 -6.21 -2.33 -19.78
N GLN A 144 -5.15 -2.76 -19.10
CA GLN A 144 -4.78 -4.18 -19.03
C GLN A 144 -5.84 -4.99 -18.27
N VAL A 145 -6.38 -4.48 -17.16
CA VAL A 145 -7.51 -5.11 -16.45
C VAL A 145 -8.71 -5.22 -17.38
N ARG A 146 -9.08 -4.12 -18.06
CA ARG A 146 -10.21 -4.06 -19.01
C ARG A 146 -10.07 -5.10 -20.11
N CYS A 147 -8.96 -5.07 -20.85
CA CYS A 147 -8.70 -5.98 -21.96
C CYS A 147 -8.72 -7.43 -21.51
N THR A 148 -8.09 -7.74 -20.37
CA THR A 148 -7.94 -9.12 -19.93
C THR A 148 -9.25 -9.69 -19.37
N CYS A 149 -9.99 -8.90 -18.58
CA CYS A 149 -11.29 -9.33 -18.08
C CYS A 149 -12.29 -9.47 -19.23
N THR A 150 -12.32 -8.53 -20.18
CA THR A 150 -13.17 -8.61 -21.38
C THR A 150 -12.87 -9.88 -22.16
N LYS A 151 -11.59 -10.14 -22.47
CA LYS A 151 -11.16 -11.34 -23.17
C LYS A 151 -11.57 -12.63 -22.44
N TYR A 152 -11.45 -12.67 -21.11
CA TYR A 152 -11.90 -13.82 -20.33
C TYR A 152 -13.40 -14.13 -20.53
N PHE A 153 -14.25 -13.11 -20.56
CA PHE A 153 -15.69 -13.28 -20.81
C PHE A 153 -16.00 -13.58 -22.29
N GLU A 154 -15.26 -13.02 -23.24
CA GLU A 154 -15.42 -13.28 -24.68
C GLU A 154 -14.99 -14.69 -25.09
N ASP A 155 -13.88 -15.19 -24.54
CA ASP A 155 -13.33 -16.53 -24.80
C ASP A 155 -14.11 -17.65 -24.09
N GLY A 156 -15.35 -17.37 -23.65
CA GLY A 156 -16.26 -18.34 -23.03
C GLY A 156 -15.76 -18.88 -21.69
N GLU A 157 -15.05 -18.07 -20.92
CA GLU A 157 -14.50 -18.44 -19.60
C GLU A 157 -13.54 -19.63 -19.66
N SER A 158 -12.87 -19.79 -20.81
CA SER A 158 -11.88 -20.83 -20.96
C SER A 158 -10.77 -20.70 -19.92
N ARG A 159 -10.30 -21.85 -19.43
CA ARG A 159 -9.24 -21.92 -18.44
C ARG A 159 -7.97 -21.31 -19.04
N ILE A 160 -7.59 -20.14 -18.53
CA ILE A 160 -6.36 -19.47 -18.94
C ILE A 160 -5.17 -20.26 -18.36
N ASP A 161 -4.17 -20.54 -19.20
CA ASP A 161 -2.95 -21.23 -18.77
C ASP A 161 -2.22 -20.40 -17.69
N PRO A 162 -2.04 -20.93 -16.46
CA PRO A 162 -1.42 -20.19 -15.36
C PRO A 162 0.00 -19.69 -15.69
N LEU A 163 0.76 -20.43 -16.51
CA LEU A 163 2.10 -20.04 -16.89
C LEU A 163 2.10 -18.85 -17.86
N SER A 164 1.23 -18.86 -18.87
CA SER A 164 1.02 -17.71 -19.77
C SER A 164 0.66 -16.43 -19.01
N PHE A 165 -0.15 -16.58 -17.96
CA PHE A 165 -0.58 -15.52 -17.05
C PHE A 165 0.60 -14.87 -16.32
N PHE A 166 1.46 -15.69 -15.73
CA PHE A 166 2.65 -15.22 -15.03
C PHE A 166 3.63 -14.51 -15.95
N LEU A 167 3.85 -15.01 -17.16
CA LEU A 167 4.91 -14.51 -18.03
C LEU A 167 4.49 -13.24 -18.78
N GLN A 168 3.21 -13.09 -19.11
CA GLN A 168 2.78 -12.05 -20.05
C GLN A 168 2.13 -10.83 -19.39
N MET A 169 1.64 -10.97 -18.15
CA MET A 169 0.81 -9.93 -17.52
C MET A 169 1.53 -9.17 -16.41
N HIS A 170 1.06 -7.94 -16.13
CA HIS A 170 1.46 -7.26 -14.91
C HIS A 170 0.88 -8.03 -13.69
N PRO A 171 1.67 -8.26 -12.63
CA PRO A 171 1.25 -9.07 -11.47
C PRO A 171 -0.08 -8.64 -10.83
N GLN A 172 -0.29 -7.33 -10.73
CA GLN A 172 -1.52 -6.73 -10.20
C GLN A 172 -2.74 -7.05 -11.05
N VAL A 173 -2.59 -7.04 -12.39
CA VAL A 173 -3.66 -7.38 -13.32
C VAL A 173 -4.00 -8.86 -13.23
N ALA A 174 -2.96 -9.71 -13.08
CA ALA A 174 -3.14 -11.14 -12.86
C ALA A 174 -3.93 -11.43 -11.57
N GLU A 175 -3.59 -10.79 -10.45
CA GLU A 175 -4.36 -10.94 -9.21
C GLU A 175 -5.82 -10.50 -9.35
N VAL A 176 -6.07 -9.35 -9.97
CA VAL A 176 -7.45 -8.84 -10.17
C VAL A 176 -8.26 -9.85 -10.97
N LEU A 177 -7.75 -10.33 -12.10
CA LEU A 177 -8.48 -11.30 -12.91
C LEU A 177 -8.67 -12.63 -12.16
N LEU A 178 -7.68 -13.10 -11.39
CA LEU A 178 -7.82 -14.31 -10.58
C LEU A 178 -8.99 -14.18 -9.58
N ARG A 179 -9.12 -13.02 -8.93
CA ARG A 179 -10.24 -12.73 -8.01
C ARG A 179 -11.58 -12.57 -8.74
N VAL A 180 -11.59 -12.00 -9.95
CA VAL A 180 -12.79 -11.91 -10.80
C VAL A 180 -13.29 -13.30 -11.21
N GLN A 181 -12.40 -14.15 -11.70
CA GLN A 181 -12.71 -15.53 -12.07
C GLN A 181 -13.26 -16.32 -10.87
N PHE A 182 -12.61 -16.17 -9.72
CA PHE A 182 -13.04 -16.80 -8.48
C PHE A 182 -14.45 -16.36 -8.06
N THR A 183 -14.66 -15.05 -7.96
CA THR A 183 -15.96 -14.46 -7.55
C THR A 183 -17.07 -14.95 -8.47
N HIS A 184 -16.83 -14.87 -9.77
CA HIS A 184 -17.80 -15.29 -10.79
C HIS A 184 -18.10 -16.80 -10.73
N ALA A 185 -17.10 -17.66 -10.52
CA ALA A 185 -17.30 -19.09 -10.37
C ALA A 185 -18.12 -19.43 -9.11
N VAL A 186 -17.85 -18.75 -7.98
CA VAL A 186 -18.60 -18.94 -6.75
C VAL A 186 -20.03 -18.44 -6.89
N ASP A 187 -20.27 -17.27 -7.49
CA ASP A 187 -21.63 -16.73 -7.68
C ASP A 187 -22.54 -17.66 -8.48
N ARG A 188 -22.01 -18.35 -9.49
CA ARG A 188 -22.79 -19.35 -10.26
C ARG A 188 -23.05 -20.63 -9.46
N ALA A 189 -22.17 -20.94 -8.51
CA ALA A 189 -22.20 -22.17 -7.74
C ALA A 189 -22.91 -22.03 -6.39
N VAL A 190 -23.08 -20.81 -5.87
CA VAL A 190 -23.50 -20.52 -4.48
C VAL A 190 -24.83 -21.15 -4.09
N ASP A 191 -25.69 -21.41 -5.08
CA ASP A 191 -27.02 -21.99 -4.89
C ASP A 191 -27.03 -23.52 -4.84
N THR A 192 -25.90 -24.19 -5.12
CA THR A 192 -25.83 -25.65 -5.16
C THR A 192 -24.56 -26.19 -4.50
N TYR A 193 -24.71 -27.22 -3.68
CA TYR A 193 -23.55 -27.90 -3.07
C TYR A 193 -22.62 -28.50 -4.14
N GLU A 194 -23.18 -29.15 -5.16
CA GLU A 194 -22.40 -29.73 -6.27
C GLU A 194 -21.61 -28.66 -7.05
N GLY A 195 -22.19 -27.47 -7.22
CA GLY A 195 -21.50 -26.32 -7.79
C GLY A 195 -20.29 -25.93 -6.95
N LEU A 196 -20.45 -25.78 -5.63
CA LEU A 196 -19.35 -25.40 -4.73
C LEU A 196 -18.24 -26.45 -4.70
N VAL A 197 -18.57 -27.74 -4.75
CA VAL A 197 -17.57 -28.83 -4.85
C VAL A 197 -16.79 -28.72 -6.16
N THR A 198 -17.48 -28.48 -7.28
CA THR A 198 -16.84 -28.30 -8.59
C THR A 198 -15.89 -27.10 -8.59
N VAL A 199 -16.32 -25.98 -7.99
CA VAL A 199 -15.46 -24.80 -7.81
C VAL A 199 -14.26 -25.15 -6.94
N GLN A 200 -14.46 -25.88 -5.84
CA GLN A 200 -13.37 -26.28 -4.94
C GLN A 200 -12.32 -27.13 -5.66
N GLU A 201 -12.74 -28.11 -6.46
CA GLU A 201 -11.86 -28.94 -7.28
C GLU A 201 -11.08 -28.08 -8.28
N ALA A 202 -11.75 -27.20 -9.01
CA ALA A 202 -11.10 -26.29 -9.95
C ALA A 202 -10.06 -25.37 -9.25
N GLN A 203 -10.39 -24.83 -8.08
CA GLN A 203 -9.47 -24.00 -7.30
C GLN A 203 -8.26 -24.82 -6.79
N ASN A 204 -8.47 -26.07 -6.39
CA ASN A 204 -7.37 -26.96 -5.96
C ASN A 204 -6.43 -27.32 -7.10
N VAL A 205 -6.94 -27.59 -8.30
CA VAL A 205 -6.10 -27.87 -9.47
C VAL A 205 -5.27 -26.63 -9.81
N LEU A 206 -5.89 -25.45 -9.85
CA LEU A 206 -5.17 -24.21 -10.08
C LEU A 206 -4.11 -23.94 -9.00
N PHE A 207 -4.45 -24.14 -7.72
CA PHE A 207 -3.49 -24.04 -6.62
C PHE A 207 -2.28 -24.95 -6.83
N GLN A 208 -2.50 -26.21 -7.20
CA GLN A 208 -1.41 -27.17 -7.46
C GLN A 208 -0.55 -26.75 -8.64
N ASP A 209 -1.14 -26.24 -9.72
CA ASP A 209 -0.41 -25.77 -10.89
C ASP A 209 0.46 -24.55 -10.56
N LEU A 210 -0.08 -23.55 -9.85
CA LEU A 210 0.66 -22.37 -9.40
C LEU A 210 1.78 -22.77 -8.43
N HIS A 211 1.49 -23.68 -7.49
CA HIS A 211 2.47 -24.19 -6.53
C HIS A 211 3.60 -24.95 -7.23
N ARG A 212 3.30 -25.74 -8.27
CA ARG A 212 4.32 -26.43 -9.08
C ARG A 212 5.22 -25.44 -9.80
N ILE A 213 4.65 -24.42 -10.43
CA ILE A 213 5.42 -23.36 -11.11
C ILE A 213 6.37 -22.65 -10.12
N MET A 214 5.89 -22.36 -8.91
CA MET A 214 6.66 -21.72 -7.86
C MET A 214 7.76 -22.63 -7.30
N SER A 215 7.46 -23.91 -7.06
CA SER A 215 8.42 -24.91 -6.52
C SER A 215 9.53 -25.22 -7.52
N ASP A 216 9.18 -25.35 -8.80
CA ASP A 216 10.12 -25.62 -9.89
C ASP A 216 10.62 -24.33 -10.55
N SER A 217 10.72 -23.24 -9.80
CA SER A 217 11.03 -21.89 -10.31
C SER A 217 12.26 -21.84 -11.24
N PHE A 218 13.28 -22.67 -10.97
CA PHE A 218 14.46 -22.84 -11.83
C PHE A 218 14.11 -23.41 -13.21
N ASN A 219 13.30 -24.47 -13.27
CA ASN A 219 12.89 -25.12 -14.53
C ASN A 219 11.97 -24.23 -15.37
N TYR A 220 11.19 -23.37 -14.73
CA TYR A 220 10.34 -22.37 -15.39
C TYR A 220 11.08 -21.04 -15.69
N GLY A 221 12.38 -20.93 -15.36
CA GLY A 221 13.18 -19.73 -15.64
C GLY A 221 12.70 -18.48 -14.91
N LEU A 222 12.07 -18.62 -13.74
CA LEU A 222 11.55 -17.50 -12.97
C LEU A 222 12.70 -16.68 -12.36
N THR A 223 12.67 -15.37 -12.55
CA THR A 223 13.54 -14.46 -11.81
C THR A 223 13.11 -14.38 -10.34
N PRO A 224 13.98 -13.97 -9.39
CA PRO A 224 13.59 -13.81 -7.98
C PRO A 224 12.36 -12.92 -7.79
N ALA A 225 12.21 -11.86 -8.59
CA ALA A 225 11.05 -11.00 -8.53
C ALA A 225 9.78 -11.68 -9.04
N MET A 226 9.88 -12.53 -10.07
CA MET A 226 8.75 -13.35 -10.54
C MET A 226 8.37 -14.43 -9.54
N ALA A 227 9.34 -14.97 -8.80
CA ALA A 227 9.06 -15.92 -7.72
C ALA A 227 8.27 -15.27 -6.57
N ILE A 228 8.56 -14.01 -6.23
CA ILE A 228 7.78 -13.24 -5.23
C ILE A 228 6.33 -13.05 -5.71
N VAL A 229 6.14 -12.68 -6.97
CA VAL A 229 4.82 -12.57 -7.60
C VAL A 229 4.08 -13.91 -7.57
N ALA A 230 4.75 -15.00 -7.96
CA ALA A 230 4.19 -16.35 -7.93
C ALA A 230 3.74 -16.74 -6.53
N ASN A 231 4.55 -16.42 -5.52
CA ASN A 231 4.24 -16.68 -4.13
C ASN A 231 2.96 -15.96 -3.68
N ARG A 232 2.78 -14.71 -4.10
CA ARG A 232 1.56 -13.94 -3.84
C ARG A 232 0.34 -14.58 -4.49
N LEU A 233 0.39 -14.94 -5.77
CA LEU A 233 -0.75 -15.59 -6.44
C LEU A 233 -1.08 -16.97 -5.85
N VAL A 234 -0.08 -17.74 -5.42
CA VAL A 234 -0.29 -19.00 -4.68
C VAL A 234 -1.03 -18.75 -3.37
N SER A 235 -0.70 -17.66 -2.67
CA SER A 235 -1.39 -17.26 -1.43
C SER A 235 -2.86 -16.91 -1.71
N VAL A 236 -3.13 -16.11 -2.76
CA VAL A 236 -4.50 -15.73 -3.18
C VAL A 236 -5.31 -16.99 -3.45
N GLN A 237 -4.71 -17.91 -4.19
CA GLN A 237 -5.35 -19.14 -4.58
C GLN A 237 -5.59 -20.09 -3.39
N TYR A 238 -4.66 -20.15 -2.44
CA TYR A 238 -4.87 -20.88 -1.20
C TYR A 238 -6.07 -20.33 -0.41
N PHE A 239 -6.21 -19.00 -0.33
CA PHE A 239 -7.34 -18.39 0.34
C PHE A 239 -8.65 -18.63 -0.39
N HIS A 240 -8.67 -18.60 -1.73
CA HIS A 240 -9.83 -19.02 -2.52
C HIS A 240 -10.26 -20.46 -2.17
N CYS A 241 -9.32 -21.40 -2.06
CA CYS A 241 -9.61 -22.77 -1.62
C CYS A 241 -10.21 -22.82 -0.21
N GLN A 242 -9.69 -22.02 0.74
CA GLN A 242 -10.25 -21.97 2.11
C GLN A 242 -11.66 -21.39 2.13
N VAL A 243 -11.92 -20.32 1.37
CA VAL A 243 -13.24 -19.71 1.28
C VAL A 243 -14.27 -20.71 0.76
N VAL A 244 -14.00 -21.39 -0.36
CA VAL A 244 -14.96 -22.36 -0.94
C VAL A 244 -15.18 -23.53 0.00
N LYS A 245 -14.12 -24.05 0.62
CA LYS A 245 -14.23 -25.09 1.65
C LYS A 245 -15.13 -24.64 2.81
N SER A 246 -14.96 -23.39 3.25
CA SER A 246 -15.73 -22.78 4.33
C SER A 246 -17.21 -22.58 3.98
N LEU A 247 -17.53 -22.31 2.70
CA LEU A 247 -18.89 -22.25 2.18
C LEU A 247 -19.51 -23.65 2.07
N ALA A 248 -18.77 -24.62 1.53
CA ALA A 248 -19.23 -26.00 1.35
C ALA A 248 -19.53 -26.73 2.68
N CYS A 249 -18.95 -26.30 3.79
CA CYS A 249 -19.23 -26.86 5.12
C CYS A 249 -20.54 -26.37 5.77
N LEU A 250 -21.23 -25.39 5.18
CA LEU A 250 -22.48 -24.86 5.73
C LEU A 250 -23.66 -25.78 5.44
N ARG A 251 -24.67 -25.74 6.31
CA ARG A 251 -25.76 -26.74 6.30
C ARG A 251 -26.94 -26.33 5.42
N SER A 252 -27.02 -25.06 5.04
CA SER A 252 -28.10 -24.55 4.19
C SER A 252 -27.60 -23.51 3.19
N ASN A 253 -28.27 -23.42 2.04
CA ASN A 253 -27.97 -22.42 1.02
C ASN A 253 -28.14 -20.99 1.53
N GLU A 254 -29.04 -20.77 2.49
CA GLU A 254 -29.23 -19.45 3.09
C GLU A 254 -28.01 -19.04 3.93
N GLU A 255 -27.45 -19.96 4.73
CA GLU A 255 -26.18 -19.73 5.43
C GLU A 255 -25.04 -19.45 4.45
N VAL A 256 -24.98 -20.19 3.34
CA VAL A 256 -23.96 -19.98 2.28
C VAL A 256 -24.09 -18.59 1.69
N ARG A 257 -25.29 -18.19 1.25
CA ARG A 257 -25.54 -16.87 0.67
C ARG A 257 -25.21 -15.75 1.66
N GLN A 258 -25.63 -15.89 2.92
CA GLN A 258 -25.35 -14.90 3.95
C GLN A 258 -23.85 -14.77 4.22
N LYS A 259 -23.13 -15.89 4.28
CA LYS A 259 -21.67 -15.87 4.47
C LYS A 259 -20.96 -15.28 3.25
N TRP A 260 -21.33 -15.72 2.05
CA TRP A 260 -20.76 -15.21 0.80
C TRP A 260 -21.04 -13.72 0.58
N PHE A 261 -22.21 -13.23 1.00
CA PHE A 261 -22.54 -11.80 0.97
C PHE A 261 -21.58 -10.96 1.82
N ASN A 262 -21.14 -11.50 2.96
CA ASN A 262 -20.20 -10.85 3.87
C ASN A 262 -18.72 -11.10 3.52
N MET A 263 -18.44 -11.76 2.40
CA MET A 263 -17.07 -11.96 1.91
C MET A 263 -16.69 -10.89 0.89
N LEU A 264 -15.38 -10.63 0.79
CA LEU A 264 -14.82 -9.76 -0.22
C LEU A 264 -14.95 -10.42 -1.60
N LYS A 265 -15.54 -9.67 -2.53
CA LYS A 265 -15.77 -10.09 -3.91
C LYS A 265 -15.14 -9.07 -4.85
N VAL A 266 -14.65 -9.56 -5.99
CA VAL A 266 -14.15 -8.69 -7.06
C VAL A 266 -14.91 -9.03 -8.32
N PHE A 267 -15.68 -8.06 -8.81
CA PHE A 267 -16.45 -8.14 -10.03
C PHE A 267 -15.76 -7.37 -11.15
N TYR A 268 -16.14 -7.65 -12.39
CA TYR A 268 -15.80 -6.81 -13.53
C TYR A 268 -17.09 -6.24 -14.12
N SER A 269 -17.24 -4.92 -14.09
CA SER A 269 -18.38 -4.23 -14.69
C SER A 269 -18.09 -3.99 -16.17
N GLN A 270 -18.86 -4.66 -17.04
CA GLN A 270 -18.75 -4.42 -18.49
C GLN A 270 -19.24 -3.02 -18.89
N VAL A 271 -20.12 -2.42 -18.08
CA VAL A 271 -20.67 -1.08 -18.32
C VAL A 271 -19.64 -0.01 -17.97
N GLU A 272 -19.05 -0.10 -16.79
CA GLU A 272 -18.03 0.86 -16.31
C GLU A 272 -16.63 0.50 -16.82
N GLN A 273 -16.47 -0.68 -17.43
CA GLN A 273 -15.21 -1.22 -17.96
C GLN A 273 -14.09 -1.31 -16.92
N THR A 274 -14.45 -1.46 -15.64
CA THR A 274 -13.55 -1.46 -14.48
C THR A 274 -13.86 -2.62 -13.53
N ALA A 275 -12.89 -2.94 -12.65
CA ALA A 275 -13.12 -3.91 -11.59
C ALA A 275 -13.81 -3.22 -10.40
N ILE A 276 -14.82 -3.89 -9.82
CA ILE A 276 -15.56 -3.42 -8.65
C ILE A 276 -15.27 -4.36 -7.50
N ILE A 277 -14.89 -3.81 -6.36
CA ILE A 277 -14.63 -4.57 -5.14
C ILE A 277 -15.83 -4.38 -4.22
N SER A 278 -16.45 -5.49 -3.85
CA SER A 278 -17.67 -5.51 -3.07
C SER A 278 -17.45 -6.25 -1.76
N PHE A 279 -17.92 -5.67 -0.66
CA PHE A 279 -17.92 -6.31 0.65
C PHE A 279 -19.19 -5.92 1.41
N ALA A 280 -19.98 -6.91 1.84
CA ALA A 280 -21.22 -6.69 2.61
C ALA A 280 -22.19 -5.67 1.97
N GLY A 281 -22.24 -5.61 0.63
CA GLY A 281 -23.08 -4.68 -0.13
C GLY A 281 -22.50 -3.26 -0.28
N HIS A 282 -21.21 -3.08 0.03
CA HIS A 282 -20.47 -1.85 -0.25
C HIS A 282 -19.54 -2.06 -1.43
N ASP A 283 -19.76 -1.29 -2.49
CA ASP A 283 -19.03 -1.40 -3.74
C ASP A 283 -18.03 -0.24 -3.87
N ILE A 284 -16.84 -0.58 -4.33
CA ILE A 284 -15.71 0.34 -4.47
C ILE A 284 -15.04 0.07 -5.82
N GLU A 285 -14.89 1.10 -6.64
CA GLU A 285 -14.13 0.98 -7.89
C GLU A 285 -12.64 0.74 -7.60
N TYR A 286 -12.05 -0.21 -8.33
CA TYR A 286 -10.62 -0.50 -8.29
C TYR A 286 -9.77 0.66 -8.81
N GLY A 287 -8.84 1.16 -8.00
CA GLY A 287 -8.12 2.39 -8.32
C GLY A 287 -7.08 2.31 -9.43
N SER A 288 -6.52 1.12 -9.68
CA SER A 288 -5.43 0.91 -10.63
C SER A 288 -4.13 1.66 -10.32
N ASP A 289 -3.96 2.17 -9.09
CA ASP A 289 -2.68 2.70 -8.61
C ASP A 289 -1.60 1.62 -8.69
N PHE A 290 -0.38 2.01 -9.06
CA PHE A 290 0.77 1.11 -9.02
C PHE A 290 1.12 0.73 -7.59
N ASN A 291 0.93 -0.55 -7.27
CA ASN A 291 1.23 -1.07 -5.95
C ASN A 291 2.52 -1.89 -5.98
N ASP A 292 3.31 -1.76 -4.91
CA ASP A 292 4.52 -2.58 -4.71
C ASP A 292 4.11 -4.05 -4.55
N PHE A 293 4.19 -4.79 -5.66
CA PHE A 293 3.75 -6.17 -5.77
C PHE A 293 4.86 -7.12 -5.29
N GLY A 294 5.26 -6.96 -4.03
CA GLY A 294 6.40 -7.65 -3.42
C GLY A 294 6.13 -8.33 -2.08
N ARG A 295 4.98 -8.08 -1.45
CA ARG A 295 4.66 -8.58 -0.10
C ARG A 295 3.69 -9.77 -0.16
N LYS A 296 3.87 -10.72 0.76
CA LYS A 296 2.99 -11.89 0.92
C LYS A 296 1.57 -11.44 1.26
N GLU A 297 0.59 -12.21 0.81
CA GLU A 297 -0.80 -11.97 1.17
C GLU A 297 -1.08 -12.48 2.60
N VAL A 298 -1.69 -11.61 3.40
CA VAL A 298 -2.23 -11.87 4.74
C VAL A 298 -3.69 -12.27 4.59
N LEU A 299 -4.14 -13.24 5.38
CA LEU A 299 -5.57 -13.48 5.49
C LEU A 299 -6.19 -12.29 6.23
N ILE A 300 -6.95 -11.47 5.52
CA ILE A 300 -7.71 -10.37 6.12
C ILE A 300 -9.10 -10.90 6.46
N ASP A 301 -9.48 -10.82 7.74
CA ASP A 301 -10.80 -11.23 8.17
C ASP A 301 -11.88 -10.18 7.86
N GLU A 302 -13.15 -10.61 7.91
CA GLU A 302 -14.31 -9.74 7.67
C GLU A 302 -14.39 -8.59 8.69
N LEU A 303 -13.92 -8.82 9.92
CA LEU A 303 -13.92 -7.83 11.00
C LEU A 303 -12.96 -6.67 10.73
N THR A 304 -11.86 -6.95 10.02
CA THR A 304 -10.85 -5.96 9.62
C THR A 304 -11.31 -5.15 8.40
N LEU A 305 -12.01 -5.78 7.45
CA LEU A 305 -12.51 -5.09 6.26
C LEU A 305 -13.69 -4.17 6.54
N ARG A 306 -14.63 -4.61 7.40
CA ARG A 306 -15.86 -3.86 7.72
C ARG A 306 -15.64 -2.38 8.08
N PRO A 307 -14.76 -2.02 9.03
CA PRO A 307 -14.55 -0.61 9.38
C PRO A 307 -14.03 0.22 8.20
N VAL A 308 -13.19 -0.35 7.34
CA VAL A 308 -12.65 0.35 6.16
C VAL A 308 -13.75 0.60 5.13
N PHE A 309 -14.52 -0.43 4.77
CA PHE A 309 -15.61 -0.28 3.78
C PHE A 309 -16.74 0.62 4.28
N GLN A 310 -17.08 0.54 5.57
CA GLN A 310 -18.08 1.42 6.16
C GLN A 310 -17.60 2.87 6.16
N ALA A 311 -16.34 3.12 6.54
CA ALA A 311 -15.76 4.46 6.54
C ALA A 311 -15.70 5.07 5.14
N HIS A 312 -15.39 4.27 4.11
CA HIS A 312 -15.46 4.71 2.72
C HIS A 312 -16.89 5.07 2.32
N ARG A 313 -17.87 4.25 2.69
CA ARG A 313 -19.29 4.51 2.39
C ARG A 313 -19.75 5.84 3.00
N ASP A 314 -19.50 5.99 4.30
CA ASP A 314 -20.01 7.07 5.14
C ASP A 314 -19.15 8.34 5.07
N VAL A 315 -18.01 8.28 4.38
CA VAL A 315 -17.03 9.39 4.25
C VAL A 315 -16.58 9.85 5.64
N THR A 316 -16.05 8.92 6.43
CA THR A 316 -15.63 9.17 7.82
C THR A 316 -14.20 8.74 8.07
N MET A 317 -13.53 9.40 9.03
CA MET A 317 -12.29 8.88 9.61
C MET A 317 -12.60 7.63 10.44
N VAL A 318 -11.69 6.65 10.42
CA VAL A 318 -11.87 5.42 11.19
C VAL A 318 -10.72 5.18 12.15
N GLY A 319 -11.07 4.96 13.42
CA GLY A 319 -10.13 4.47 14.43
C GLY A 319 -9.84 3.00 14.17
N PHE A 320 -8.57 2.66 14.00
CA PHE A 320 -8.11 1.30 13.79
C PHE A 320 -7.16 0.92 14.92
N PRO A 321 -7.33 -0.23 15.58
CA PRO A 321 -6.47 -0.60 16.69
C PRO A 321 -5.02 -0.72 16.20
N LYS A 322 -4.08 -0.12 16.93
CA LYS A 322 -2.65 -0.38 16.74
C LYS A 322 -2.37 -1.81 17.19
N VAL A 323 -2.18 -2.69 16.22
CA VAL A 323 -1.86 -4.09 16.42
C VAL A 323 -0.40 -4.26 16.00
N ASP A 324 0.49 -4.16 16.99
CA ASP A 324 1.88 -4.61 16.84
C ASP A 324 1.93 -6.12 17.15
N GLY A 325 1.17 -6.87 16.35
CA GLY A 325 0.90 -8.28 16.58
C GLY A 325 2.09 -9.20 16.27
N ILE A 326 2.02 -10.41 16.82
CA ILE A 326 3.02 -11.48 16.71
C ILE A 326 3.15 -12.08 15.29
N LEU A 327 2.24 -11.77 14.34
CA LEU A 327 2.37 -12.21 12.93
C LEU A 327 2.32 -11.10 11.87
N PHE A 328 1.45 -10.11 12.04
CA PHE A 328 1.34 -8.95 11.15
C PHE A 328 1.10 -7.66 11.92
N SER A 329 1.67 -6.57 11.43
CA SER A 329 1.37 -5.23 11.93
C SER A 329 0.12 -4.65 11.28
N THR A 330 -0.51 -3.66 11.94
CA THR A 330 -1.57 -2.84 11.33
C THR A 330 -1.15 -2.29 9.96
N HIS A 331 0.14 -1.94 9.80
CA HIS A 331 0.68 -1.47 8.53
C HIS A 331 0.63 -2.53 7.42
N GLU A 332 1.01 -3.78 7.72
CA GLU A 332 0.98 -4.86 6.72
C GLU A 332 -0.46 -5.17 6.28
N ILE A 333 -1.42 -5.16 7.22
CA ILE A 333 -2.83 -5.40 6.95
C ILE A 333 -3.42 -4.29 6.06
N LEU A 334 -3.25 -3.02 6.47
CA LEU A 334 -3.80 -1.88 5.74
C LEU A 334 -3.15 -1.71 4.36
N GLN A 335 -1.85 -2.00 4.24
CA GLN A 335 -1.16 -2.00 2.96
C GLN A 335 -1.75 -3.05 2.01
N GLN A 336 -2.09 -4.23 2.51
CA GLN A 336 -2.74 -5.23 1.68
C GLN A 336 -4.16 -4.80 1.30
N ILE A 337 -4.94 -4.25 2.22
CA ILE A 337 -6.27 -3.70 1.93
C ILE A 337 -6.16 -2.69 0.78
N ALA A 338 -5.26 -1.71 0.89
CA ALA A 338 -5.01 -0.73 -0.17
C ALA A 338 -4.59 -1.40 -1.49
N SER A 339 -3.70 -2.41 -1.44
CA SER A 339 -3.26 -3.15 -2.62
C SER A 339 -4.39 -3.93 -3.29
N MET A 340 -5.28 -4.57 -2.52
CA MET A 340 -6.47 -5.23 -3.06
C MET A 340 -7.40 -4.23 -3.73
N LEU A 341 -7.50 -3.02 -3.19
CA LEU A 341 -8.33 -1.94 -3.69
C LEU A 341 -7.71 -1.21 -4.89
N GLY A 342 -6.48 -1.55 -5.25
CA GLY A 342 -5.74 -0.87 -6.31
C GLY A 342 -5.47 0.58 -5.96
N ARG A 343 -5.26 0.87 -4.67
CA ARG A 343 -5.03 2.21 -4.13
C ARG A 343 -3.66 2.26 -3.45
N LYS A 344 -3.02 3.40 -3.53
CA LYS A 344 -1.76 3.66 -2.82
C LYS A 344 -2.02 3.76 -1.32
N PHE A 345 -1.13 3.16 -0.54
CA PHE A 345 -1.10 3.29 0.92
C PHE A 345 -0.01 4.27 1.35
N VAL A 346 -0.37 5.23 2.22
CA VAL A 346 0.57 6.18 2.82
C VAL A 346 0.44 6.12 4.33
N ILE A 347 1.57 6.12 5.03
CA ILE A 347 1.65 6.14 6.49
C ILE A 347 2.35 7.43 6.89
N LEU A 348 1.73 8.20 7.78
CA LEU A 348 2.34 9.37 8.41
C LEU A 348 2.38 9.17 9.93
N ASP A 349 3.60 9.23 10.49
CA ASP A 349 3.80 9.33 11.93
C ASP A 349 3.36 10.72 12.39
N CYS A 350 2.29 10.78 13.18
CA CYS A 350 1.72 12.04 13.62
C CYS A 350 2.69 12.89 14.45
N HIS A 351 3.66 12.28 15.14
CA HIS A 351 4.64 13.01 15.95
C HIS A 351 5.79 13.61 15.13
N ALA A 352 5.98 13.13 13.91
CA ALA A 352 7.02 13.63 13.01
C ALA A 352 6.58 14.83 12.16
N HIS A 353 5.29 15.20 12.22
CA HIS A 353 4.68 16.22 11.35
C HIS A 353 4.05 17.35 12.17
N SER A 354 4.05 18.56 11.60
CA SER A 354 3.32 19.69 12.18
C SER A 354 1.81 19.53 12.00
N CYS A 355 1.00 20.25 12.80
CA CYS A 355 -0.46 20.26 12.65
C CYS A 355 -0.87 20.67 11.22
N GLU A 356 -0.18 21.64 10.62
CA GLU A 356 -0.45 22.09 9.25
C GLU A 356 -0.15 21.00 8.21
N GLN A 357 0.99 20.32 8.34
CA GLN A 357 1.35 19.19 7.47
C GLN A 357 0.33 18.04 7.56
N LEU A 358 -0.16 17.72 8.76
CA LEU A 358 -1.23 16.72 8.94
C LEU A 358 -2.54 17.15 8.27
N CYS A 359 -2.91 18.42 8.38
CA CYS A 359 -4.09 18.96 7.71
C CYS A 359 -3.93 18.90 6.17
N ASP A 360 -2.78 19.28 5.65
CA ASP A 360 -2.49 19.24 4.21
C ASP A 360 -2.48 17.80 3.67
N ALA A 361 -1.96 16.83 4.44
CA ALA A 361 -2.04 15.43 4.09
C ALA A 361 -3.49 14.89 4.07
N VAL A 362 -4.33 15.32 5.03
CA VAL A 362 -5.75 14.98 5.03
C VAL A 362 -6.44 15.57 3.81
N ARG A 363 -6.24 16.85 3.48
CA ARG A 363 -6.78 17.47 2.25
C ARG A 363 -6.32 16.70 1.02
N ALA A 364 -5.04 16.39 0.93
CA ALA A 364 -4.48 15.64 -0.18
C ALA A 364 -5.14 14.26 -0.35
N ALA A 365 -5.61 13.61 0.72
CA ALA A 365 -6.34 12.34 0.63
C ALA A 365 -7.74 12.44 -0.02
N PHE A 366 -8.33 13.64 -0.14
CA PHE A 366 -9.58 13.88 -0.89
C PHE A 366 -9.35 14.19 -2.38
N TYR A 367 -8.21 14.81 -2.68
CA TYR A 367 -7.79 15.12 -4.05
C TYR A 367 -6.96 14.01 -4.69
N THR A 368 -6.61 12.99 -3.91
CA THR A 368 -5.94 11.78 -4.38
C THR A 368 -6.77 10.58 -3.99
N THR A 369 -6.49 9.40 -4.56
CA THR A 369 -7.21 8.18 -4.21
C THR A 369 -6.46 7.32 -3.17
N VAL A 370 -5.63 7.97 -2.36
CA VAL A 370 -4.75 7.32 -1.39
C VAL A 370 -5.54 6.85 -0.16
N LEU A 371 -5.18 5.67 0.36
CA LEU A 371 -5.53 5.24 1.72
C LEU A 371 -4.48 5.80 2.68
N LEU A 372 -4.87 6.74 3.53
CA LEU A 372 -3.97 7.45 4.44
C LEU A 372 -4.09 6.86 5.86
N LEU A 373 -2.96 6.47 6.45
CA LEU A 373 -2.86 6.14 7.87
C LEU A 373 -2.14 7.26 8.63
N LEU A 374 -2.84 7.81 9.63
CA LEU A 374 -2.30 8.69 10.66
C LEU A 374 -1.91 7.81 11.87
N GLU A 375 -0.63 7.48 11.95
CA GLU A 375 -0.08 6.65 13.02
C GLU A 375 0.10 7.47 14.30
N ASP A 376 -0.25 6.87 15.44
CA ASP A 376 -0.24 7.45 16.79
C ASP A 376 -1.09 8.73 16.92
N PHE A 377 -2.17 8.84 16.15
CA PHE A 377 -3.07 10.01 16.14
C PHE A 377 -3.70 10.29 17.52
N ASP A 378 -4.03 9.25 18.29
CA ASP A 378 -4.60 9.38 19.63
C ASP A 378 -3.63 9.94 20.67
N LYS A 379 -2.32 9.93 20.38
CA LYS A 379 -1.25 10.47 21.23
C LYS A 379 -0.95 11.94 20.97
N LEU A 380 -1.57 12.54 19.94
CA LEU A 380 -1.46 13.98 19.70
C LEU A 380 -2.17 14.78 20.78
N ASP A 381 -1.79 16.06 20.92
CA ASP A 381 -2.56 16.99 21.74
C ASP A 381 -4.01 17.09 21.22
N TYR A 382 -4.98 17.12 22.14
CA TYR A 382 -6.41 17.12 21.80
C TYR A 382 -6.80 18.26 20.84
N GLU A 383 -6.17 19.43 20.98
CA GLU A 383 -6.38 20.57 20.09
C GLU A 383 -5.95 20.26 18.65
N VAL A 384 -4.78 19.63 18.47
CA VAL A 384 -4.28 19.20 17.17
C VAL A 384 -5.20 18.15 16.56
N GLN A 385 -5.65 17.16 17.34
CA GLN A 385 -6.62 16.16 16.89
C GLN A 385 -7.91 16.84 16.37
N CYS A 386 -8.44 17.81 17.12
CA CYS A 386 -9.64 18.55 16.71
C CYS A 386 -9.45 19.33 15.42
N ILE A 387 -8.32 20.00 15.23
CA ILE A 387 -8.02 20.77 14.01
C ILE A 387 -7.94 19.84 12.79
N VAL A 388 -7.22 18.73 12.92
CA VAL A 388 -7.08 17.75 11.84
C VAL A 388 -8.42 17.09 11.50
N SER A 389 -9.20 16.69 12.51
CA SER A 389 -10.55 16.14 12.28
C SER A 389 -11.53 17.15 11.70
N ASN A 390 -11.48 18.42 12.12
CA ASN A 390 -12.31 19.48 11.51
C ASN A 390 -11.94 19.71 10.04
N THR A 391 -10.64 19.66 9.72
CA THR A 391 -10.18 19.72 8.32
C THR A 391 -10.79 18.58 7.50
N PHE A 392 -10.77 17.35 8.00
CA PHE A 392 -11.45 16.22 7.33
C PHE A 392 -12.95 16.49 7.11
N ILE A 393 -13.65 16.97 8.15
CA ILE A 393 -15.09 17.25 8.07
C ILE A 393 -15.38 18.33 7.02
N GLU A 394 -14.56 19.38 6.94
CA GLU A 394 -14.71 20.46 5.96
C GLU A 394 -14.56 19.95 4.53
N GLU A 395 -13.51 19.17 4.26
CA GLU A 395 -13.28 18.57 2.94
C GLU A 395 -14.35 17.51 2.57
N ALA A 396 -14.97 16.88 3.57
CA ALA A 396 -16.04 15.92 3.37
C ALA A 396 -17.42 16.56 3.10
N ARG A 397 -17.63 17.86 3.43
CA ARG A 397 -18.94 18.54 3.26
C ARG A 397 -19.56 18.40 1.87
N PRO A 398 -18.83 18.54 0.75
CA PRO A 398 -19.42 18.43 -0.58
C PRO A 398 -20.14 17.10 -0.82
N PHE A 399 -19.69 16.00 -0.20
CA PHE A 399 -20.32 14.68 -0.33
C PHE A 399 -21.62 14.53 0.45
N PHE A 400 -21.83 15.34 1.49
CA PHE A 400 -23.05 15.34 2.29
C PHE A 400 -24.08 16.35 1.76
N ASP A 401 -23.62 17.53 1.34
CA ASP A 401 -24.49 18.64 0.97
C ASP A 401 -25.13 18.45 -0.41
N ASN A 402 -24.38 17.92 -1.39
CA ASN A 402 -24.90 17.65 -2.72
C ASN A 402 -24.14 16.50 -3.41
N PRO A 403 -24.49 15.23 -3.14
CA PRO A 403 -23.78 14.07 -3.68
C PRO A 403 -23.81 13.97 -5.21
N ASP A 404 -24.76 14.63 -5.87
CA ASP A 404 -24.88 14.68 -7.34
C ASP A 404 -23.98 15.76 -7.98
N HIS A 405 -23.40 16.67 -7.18
CA HIS A 405 -22.59 17.78 -7.66
C HIS A 405 -21.28 17.91 -6.89
N ILE A 406 -20.43 16.89 -7.04
CA ILE A 406 -19.08 16.87 -6.48
C ILE A 406 -18.19 17.84 -7.29
N PRO A 407 -17.44 18.76 -6.65
CA PRO A 407 -16.51 19.66 -7.33
C PRO A 407 -15.50 18.91 -8.22
N GLU A 408 -15.14 19.51 -9.34
CA GLU A 408 -14.16 18.94 -10.28
C GLU A 408 -12.81 18.70 -9.57
N GLY A 409 -12.24 17.51 -9.74
CA GLY A 409 -10.99 17.09 -9.09
C GLY A 409 -11.14 16.55 -7.67
N LEU A 410 -12.32 16.64 -7.05
CA LEU A 410 -12.59 16.00 -5.76
C LEU A 410 -13.01 14.55 -6.00
N HIS A 411 -12.32 13.60 -5.37
CA HIS A 411 -12.69 12.19 -5.40
C HIS A 411 -13.34 11.81 -4.08
N LYS A 412 -14.31 10.88 -4.09
CA LYS A 412 -14.80 10.29 -2.84
C LYS A 412 -13.57 9.76 -2.09
N PRO A 413 -13.22 10.33 -0.91
CA PRO A 413 -11.99 9.97 -0.24
C PRO A 413 -12.05 8.47 0.05
N PHE A 414 -10.91 7.80 -0.12
CA PHE A 414 -10.90 6.37 0.04
C PHE A 414 -11.21 6.02 1.50
N VAL A 415 -10.25 6.23 2.41
CA VAL A 415 -10.43 6.20 3.87
C VAL A 415 -9.24 6.92 4.50
N VAL A 416 -9.49 7.79 5.49
CA VAL A 416 -8.45 8.23 6.44
C VAL A 416 -8.56 7.38 7.71
N ILE A 417 -7.48 6.67 8.02
CA ILE A 417 -7.39 5.75 9.14
C ILE A 417 -6.51 6.37 10.22
N CYS A 418 -6.96 6.35 11.46
CA CYS A 418 -6.18 6.78 12.62
C CYS A 418 -5.87 5.55 13.47
N THR A 419 -4.61 5.34 13.85
CA THR A 419 -4.36 4.30 14.86
C THR A 419 -4.81 4.78 16.24
N VAL A 420 -5.39 3.88 17.02
CA VAL A 420 -5.69 4.10 18.44
C VAL A 420 -5.00 3.04 19.29
N ASP A 421 -4.40 3.44 20.41
CA ASP A 421 -3.88 2.54 21.44
C ASP A 421 -5.07 1.82 22.09
N ALA A 422 -5.49 0.72 21.49
CA ALA A 422 -6.41 -0.18 22.14
C ALA A 422 -5.66 -0.93 23.25
N GLN A 423 -6.26 -1.08 24.44
CA GLN A 423 -5.88 -2.16 25.35
C GLN A 423 -6.03 -3.45 24.55
N SER A 424 -4.89 -4.00 24.11
CA SER A 424 -4.73 -5.06 23.11
C SER A 424 -6.04 -5.82 22.88
N PRO A 425 -6.80 -5.55 21.80
CA PRO A 425 -7.95 -6.39 21.49
C PRO A 425 -7.35 -7.78 21.40
N ARG A 426 -7.84 -8.71 22.22
CA ARG A 426 -7.44 -10.10 22.16
C ARG A 426 -7.65 -10.52 20.72
N LEU A 427 -6.56 -10.54 19.93
CA LEU A 427 -6.58 -11.04 18.58
C LEU A 427 -7.18 -12.43 18.69
N ASP A 428 -8.30 -12.66 18.01
CA ASP A 428 -8.87 -13.98 17.95
C ASP A 428 -7.89 -14.83 17.14
N TYR A 429 -7.06 -15.61 17.84
CA TYR A 429 -6.04 -16.48 17.24
C TYR A 429 -6.65 -17.68 16.51
N SER A 430 -7.97 -17.73 16.35
CA SER A 430 -8.71 -18.79 15.65
C SER A 430 -8.23 -19.02 14.21
N ASN A 431 -7.64 -18.00 13.55
CA ASN A 431 -7.14 -18.09 12.17
C ASN A 431 -5.61 -18.23 12.06
N LEU A 432 -4.87 -18.31 13.18
CA LEU A 432 -3.40 -18.35 13.19
C LEU A 432 -2.85 -19.56 12.42
N ASP A 433 -3.51 -20.71 12.56
CA ASP A 433 -3.14 -21.95 11.88
C ASP A 433 -3.18 -21.82 10.35
N HIS A 434 -4.18 -21.11 9.82
CA HIS A 434 -4.34 -20.91 8.37
C HIS A 434 -3.28 -19.97 7.80
N ILE A 435 -2.94 -18.91 8.55
CA ILE A 435 -1.89 -17.96 8.20
C ILE A 435 -0.51 -18.64 8.20
N LEU A 436 -0.23 -19.45 9.23
CA LEU A 436 1.02 -20.21 9.30
C LEU A 436 1.06 -21.29 8.22
N ALA A 437 -0.05 -21.95 7.92
CA ALA A 437 -0.13 -22.94 6.85
C ALA A 437 0.17 -22.32 5.48
N ALA A 438 -0.41 -21.15 5.19
CA ALA A 438 -0.08 -20.39 3.97
C ALA A 438 1.42 -20.08 3.92
N ASN A 439 2.02 -19.60 5.01
CA ASN A 439 3.46 -19.34 5.06
C ASN A 439 4.31 -20.59 4.83
N VAL A 440 3.96 -21.73 5.42
CA VAL A 440 4.67 -23.00 5.26
C VAL A 440 4.56 -23.50 3.81
N ILE A 441 3.40 -23.37 3.18
CA ILE A 441 3.19 -23.65 1.74
C ILE A 441 4.10 -22.77 0.88
N CYS A 442 4.17 -21.47 1.18
CA CYS A 442 5.04 -20.51 0.49
C CYS A 442 6.54 -20.85 0.59
N HIS A 443 6.94 -21.76 1.47
CA HIS A 443 8.30 -22.27 1.59
C HIS A 443 8.50 -23.66 0.94
N GLY A 444 7.55 -24.12 0.13
CA GLY A 444 7.68 -25.32 -0.71
C GLY A 444 7.02 -26.59 -0.15
N MET A 445 6.37 -26.51 1.02
CA MET A 445 5.76 -27.66 1.67
C MET A 445 4.29 -27.82 1.24
N SER A 446 4.01 -28.69 0.27
CA SER A 446 2.66 -28.93 -0.25
C SER A 446 1.85 -29.93 0.60
N CYS A 447 2.50 -30.98 1.13
CA CYS A 447 1.90 -32.03 1.94
C CYS A 447 2.24 -31.81 3.42
N GLY A 448 1.23 -31.68 4.29
CA GLY A 448 1.45 -31.57 5.74
C GLY A 448 1.62 -30.14 6.29
N ALA A 449 1.44 -29.10 5.46
CA ALA A 449 1.54 -27.71 5.91
C ALA A 449 0.53 -27.35 7.01
N ALA A 450 -0.71 -27.87 6.95
CA ALA A 450 -1.71 -27.64 8.00
C ALA A 450 -1.34 -28.34 9.33
N PRO A 451 -0.96 -29.63 9.35
CA PRO A 451 -0.37 -30.26 10.54
C PRO A 451 0.88 -29.54 11.08
N ALA A 452 1.78 -29.08 10.20
CA ALA A 452 2.98 -28.35 10.59
C ALA A 452 2.64 -26.99 11.22
N ALA A 453 1.70 -26.24 10.63
CA ALA A 453 1.20 -24.98 11.18
C ALA A 453 0.53 -25.19 12.54
N GLN A 454 -0.33 -26.20 12.68
CA GLN A 454 -0.95 -26.57 13.97
C GLN A 454 0.09 -26.95 15.02
N PHE A 455 1.15 -27.67 14.62
CA PHE A 455 2.27 -27.98 15.50
C PHE A 455 3.00 -26.71 15.94
N LEU A 456 3.31 -25.80 15.03
CA LEU A 456 3.98 -24.53 15.32
C LEU A 456 3.14 -23.63 16.24
N VAL A 457 1.83 -23.53 16.02
CA VAL A 457 0.91 -22.81 16.91
C VAL A 457 0.84 -23.48 18.28
N SER A 458 0.74 -24.81 18.33
CA SER A 458 0.73 -25.55 19.60
C SER A 458 2.03 -25.37 20.38
N LEU A 459 3.18 -25.37 19.69
CA LEU A 459 4.50 -25.11 20.27
C LEU A 459 4.60 -23.67 20.78
N ALA A 460 4.14 -22.70 20.02
CA ALA A 460 4.12 -21.29 20.42
C ALA A 460 3.25 -21.08 21.67
N ASN A 461 2.04 -21.65 21.68
CA ASN A 461 1.13 -21.62 22.83
C ASN A 461 1.74 -22.30 24.05
N PHE A 462 2.41 -23.45 23.86
CA PHE A 462 3.13 -24.13 24.92
C PHE A 462 4.26 -23.28 25.49
N CYS A 463 5.07 -22.63 24.64
CA CYS A 463 6.10 -21.71 25.08
C CYS A 463 5.51 -20.55 25.89
N VAL A 464 4.48 -19.87 25.37
CA VAL A 464 3.82 -18.75 26.06
C VAL A 464 3.24 -19.18 27.41
N ALA A 465 2.58 -20.34 27.47
CA ALA A 465 2.01 -20.88 28.70
C ALA A 465 3.07 -21.33 29.73
N SER A 466 4.25 -21.71 29.27
CA SER A 466 5.34 -22.22 30.12
C SER A 466 6.28 -21.12 30.66
N TYR A 467 6.28 -19.93 30.07
CA TYR A 467 7.12 -18.81 30.53
C TYR A 467 6.46 -18.01 31.65
N SER A 468 7.24 -17.71 32.70
CA SER A 468 6.79 -16.96 33.88
C SER A 468 6.34 -15.54 33.50
N PRO A 469 5.19 -15.04 34.04
CA PRO A 469 4.67 -13.70 33.77
C PRO A 469 5.57 -12.55 34.26
N ARG A 470 6.70 -12.84 34.91
CA ARG A 470 7.69 -11.85 35.37
C ARG A 470 8.71 -11.43 34.32
N LEU A 471 8.79 -12.14 33.21
CA LEU A 471 9.54 -11.65 32.05
C LEU A 471 8.51 -11.03 31.10
N HIS A 472 8.72 -9.76 30.72
CA HIS A 472 7.93 -9.05 29.70
C HIS A 472 8.15 -9.65 28.29
N VAL A 473 7.98 -10.97 28.13
CA VAL A 473 8.28 -11.69 26.88
C VAL A 473 7.10 -11.73 25.91
N TYR A 474 5.93 -11.26 26.31
CA TYR A 474 4.78 -11.14 25.39
C TYR A 474 5.08 -10.19 24.22
N GLY A 475 5.99 -9.21 24.39
CA GLY A 475 6.45 -8.35 23.30
C GLY A 475 7.68 -8.86 22.53
N THR A 476 8.42 -9.85 23.06
CA THR A 476 9.69 -10.36 22.45
C THR A 476 9.59 -11.76 21.85
N PHE A 477 8.56 -12.55 22.17
CA PHE A 477 8.13 -13.70 21.36
C PHE A 477 7.34 -13.22 20.11
N GLY A 478 7.90 -12.24 19.40
CA GLY A 478 7.28 -11.60 18.25
C GLY A 478 7.52 -12.32 16.92
N VAL A 479 6.95 -11.74 15.86
CA VAL A 479 7.04 -12.13 14.44
C VAL A 479 8.40 -12.67 14.00
N PRO A 480 9.56 -12.10 14.38
CA PRO A 480 10.85 -12.62 13.93
C PRO A 480 11.10 -14.05 14.41
N PHE A 481 10.62 -14.41 15.60
CA PHE A 481 10.78 -15.74 16.18
C PHE A 481 9.87 -16.78 15.49
N LEU A 482 8.59 -16.45 15.25
CA LEU A 482 7.68 -17.35 14.51
C LEU A 482 8.06 -17.46 13.03
N ARG A 483 8.47 -16.36 12.37
CA ARG A 483 8.99 -16.40 10.99
C ARG A 483 10.28 -17.22 10.94
N ALA A 484 11.17 -17.10 11.92
CA ALA A 484 12.37 -17.93 12.03
C ALA A 484 12.01 -19.40 12.27
N LEU A 485 11.05 -19.72 13.13
CA LEU A 485 10.56 -21.09 13.36
C LEU A 485 9.87 -21.70 12.14
N CYS A 486 9.10 -20.92 11.37
CA CYS A 486 8.48 -21.38 10.13
C CYS A 486 9.53 -21.61 9.04
N THR A 487 10.52 -20.72 8.95
CA THR A 487 11.66 -20.87 8.03
C THR A 487 12.50 -22.08 8.40
N LEU A 488 12.75 -22.29 9.70
CA LEU A 488 13.46 -23.45 10.24
C LEU A 488 12.64 -24.73 10.04
N GLY A 489 11.34 -24.69 10.28
CA GLY A 489 10.41 -25.80 10.07
C GLY A 489 10.40 -26.24 8.61
N ALA A 490 10.26 -25.30 7.67
CA ALA A 490 10.34 -25.58 6.24
C ALA A 490 11.74 -25.99 5.75
N TYR A 491 12.79 -25.84 6.57
CA TYR A 491 14.13 -26.32 6.27
C TYR A 491 14.39 -27.72 6.86
N ILE A 492 13.71 -28.05 7.97
CA ILE A 492 13.80 -29.36 8.65
C ILE A 492 12.91 -30.39 7.95
N PHE A 493 11.72 -29.99 7.53
CA PHE A 493 10.78 -30.78 6.75
C PHE A 493 11.01 -30.58 5.25
#